data_AF-A0A838Q2L6-F1
#
_entry.id   AF-A0A838Q2L6-F1
#
_cell.length_a   1.000
_cell.length_b   1.000
_cell.length_c   1.000
_cell.angle_alpha   90.00
_cell.angle_beta   90.00
_cell.angle_gamma   90.00
#
_symmetry.space_group_name_H-M   'P 1'
#
loop_
_entity.id
_entity.type
_entity.pdbx_description
1 polymer ?
#
loop_
_entity_poly.entity_id
_entity_poly.type
_entity_poly.pdbx_seq_one_letter_code
_entity_poly.pdbx_strand_id
1 'polypeptide(L)'
;MSPPEHLSLPGEIPPEDRLDRERLRYKLGNAIGNLADRTITFASLVMGGVMDECTNFKPLLGHAGGYTAFGIARMDKTAGALAPDRAEDGEMRPPFGRGEGEYNLQRPPSEYLDRFYYDCCTYDEDALRFLINKVGSDRVMLGTDYPAPMYLDDPVNWINGLDSLTDAEKQQILSGNASTLLGL
;
A
#
# COMPACT_ATOMS: atom_id res chain seq x y z
N MET A 1 2.39 -38.11 23.34
CA MET A 1 3.19 -37.27 22.43
C MET A 1 3.17 -35.87 22.98
N SER A 2 4.28 -35.41 23.56
CA SER A 2 4.43 -34.01 23.98
C SER A 2 4.56 -33.12 22.73
N PRO A 3 4.02 -31.89 22.73
CA PRO A 3 4.22 -30.97 21.61
C PRO A 3 5.71 -30.58 21.50
N PRO A 4 6.20 -30.25 20.29
CA PRO A 4 7.58 -29.83 20.12
C PRO A 4 7.83 -28.53 20.88
N GLU A 5 8.93 -28.48 21.64
CA GLU A 5 9.43 -27.27 22.28
C GLU A 5 9.70 -26.22 21.19
N HIS A 6 8.98 -25.10 21.26
CA HIS A 6 9.32 -23.91 20.48
C HIS A 6 10.70 -23.44 20.93
N LEU A 7 11.69 -23.57 20.05
CA LEU A 7 12.99 -22.94 20.21
C LEU A 7 12.79 -21.42 20.05
N SER A 8 12.47 -20.72 21.12
CA SER A 8 12.40 -19.26 21.15
C SER A 8 13.78 -18.70 20.84
N LEU A 9 13.97 -18.14 19.65
CA LEU A 9 15.15 -17.35 19.33
C LEU A 9 15.19 -16.13 20.28
N PRO A 10 16.37 -15.72 20.78
CA PRO A 10 16.46 -14.54 21.63
C PRO A 10 15.98 -13.29 20.89
N GLY A 11 14.88 -12.70 21.34
CA GLY A 11 14.39 -11.39 20.88
C GLY A 11 13.05 -11.39 20.13
N GLU A 12 12.39 -12.53 19.92
CA GLU A 12 11.07 -12.54 19.28
C GLU A 12 10.01 -12.06 20.29
N ILE A 13 9.49 -10.84 20.10
CA ILE A 13 8.31 -10.35 20.82
C ILE A 13 7.10 -10.93 20.05
N PRO A 14 6.34 -11.86 20.64
CA PRO A 14 5.22 -12.48 19.94
C PRO A 14 4.17 -11.42 19.57
N PRO A 15 3.51 -11.55 18.42
CA PRO A 15 2.43 -10.64 18.05
C PRO A 15 1.28 -10.79 19.05
N GLU A 16 0.94 -9.72 19.77
CA GLU A 16 -0.23 -9.70 20.63
C GLU A 16 -1.48 -9.33 19.79
N ASP A 17 -2.55 -10.12 19.92
CA ASP A 17 -3.66 -10.29 18.96
C ASP A 17 -4.45 -9.05 18.50
N ARG A 18 -4.27 -7.84 19.07
CA ARG A 18 -5.09 -6.65 18.71
C ARG A 18 -4.36 -5.32 18.80
N LEU A 19 -4.56 -4.47 17.80
CA LEU A 19 -4.36 -3.01 17.90
C LEU A 19 -5.49 -2.43 18.78
N ASP A 20 -5.25 -2.30 20.09
CA ASP A 20 -6.18 -1.60 20.99
C ASP A 20 -5.91 -0.09 21.04
N ARG A 21 -6.88 0.69 21.55
CA ARG A 21 -6.73 2.15 21.70
C ARG A 21 -5.65 2.54 22.72
N GLU A 22 -5.28 1.65 23.64
CA GLU A 22 -4.25 1.92 24.66
C GLU A 22 -2.84 1.90 24.06
N ARG A 23 -2.62 1.14 22.98
CA ARG A 23 -1.38 1.09 22.20
C ARG A 23 -1.18 2.28 21.27
N LEU A 24 -2.18 3.15 21.09
CA LEU A 24 -2.06 4.37 20.28
C LEU A 24 -1.50 5.58 21.04
N ARG A 25 -0.78 5.34 22.15
CA ARG A 25 0.06 6.36 22.82
C ARG A 25 1.14 6.89 21.86
N TYR A 26 1.85 7.94 22.26
CA TYR A 26 2.95 8.52 21.45
C TYR A 26 2.56 8.96 20.03
N LYS A 27 1.27 9.27 19.81
CA LYS A 27 0.73 9.65 18.48
C LYS A 27 0.89 8.54 17.42
N LEU A 28 0.94 7.27 17.84
CA LEU A 28 1.04 6.12 16.93
C LEU A 28 -0.17 5.99 15.98
N GLY A 29 -1.30 6.63 16.29
CA GLY A 29 -2.39 6.79 15.33
C GLY A 29 -1.94 7.48 14.03
N ASN A 30 -1.13 8.53 14.12
CA ASN A 30 -0.58 9.18 12.93
C ASN A 30 0.61 8.42 12.36
N ALA A 31 1.53 7.97 13.22
CA ALA A 31 2.78 7.34 12.76
C ALA A 31 2.58 5.93 12.15
N ILE A 32 1.55 5.20 12.58
CA ILE A 32 1.27 3.82 12.15
C ILE A 32 -0.18 3.68 11.69
N GLY A 33 -1.13 4.17 12.48
CA GLY A 33 -2.56 3.96 12.26
C GLY A 33 -3.03 4.45 10.89
N ASN A 34 -2.65 5.66 10.49
CA ASN A 34 -3.02 6.22 9.18
C ASN A 34 -2.50 5.35 8.02
N LEU A 35 -1.26 4.87 8.11
CA LEU A 35 -0.65 4.02 7.08
C LEU A 35 -1.30 2.62 7.04
N ALA A 36 -1.59 2.05 8.20
CA ALA A 36 -2.33 0.80 8.32
C ALA A 36 -3.74 0.92 7.73
N ASP A 37 -4.45 2.03 8.01
CA ASP A 37 -5.79 2.29 7.48
C ASP A 37 -5.82 2.40 5.95
N ARG A 38 -4.82 3.04 5.32
CA ARG A 38 -4.69 3.03 3.84
C ARG A 38 -4.49 1.62 3.29
N THR A 39 -3.70 0.81 3.99
CA THR A 39 -3.41 -0.58 3.62
C THR A 39 -4.67 -1.45 3.72
N ILE A 40 -5.44 -1.28 4.79
CA ILE A 40 -6.73 -1.94 4.99
C ILE A 40 -7.71 -1.49 3.89
N THR A 41 -7.79 -0.18 3.61
CA THR A 41 -8.65 0.37 2.56
C THR A 41 -8.36 -0.27 1.19
N PHE A 42 -7.09 -0.32 0.80
CA PHE A 42 -6.68 -0.99 -0.44
C PHE A 42 -7.10 -2.46 -0.43
N ALA A 43 -6.75 -3.20 0.63
CA ALA A 43 -7.04 -4.62 0.74
C ALA A 43 -8.55 -4.90 0.69
N SER A 44 -9.37 -4.12 1.36
CA SER A 44 -10.83 -4.25 1.35
C SER A 44 -11.43 -4.01 -0.04
N LEU A 45 -10.97 -2.97 -0.76
CA LEU A 45 -11.45 -2.68 -2.12
C LEU A 45 -11.04 -3.74 -3.13
N VAL A 46 -9.82 -4.26 -3.02
CA VAL A 46 -9.28 -5.25 -3.96
C VAL A 46 -9.79 -6.64 -3.63
N MET A 47 -9.56 -7.14 -2.41
CA MET A 47 -9.92 -8.50 -2.01
C MET A 47 -11.43 -8.69 -1.91
N GLY A 48 -12.18 -7.63 -1.63
CA GLY A 48 -13.65 -7.64 -1.66
C GLY A 48 -14.27 -7.57 -3.06
N GLY A 49 -13.45 -7.46 -4.12
CA GLY A 49 -13.92 -7.47 -5.51
C GLY A 49 -14.46 -6.15 -6.05
N VAL A 50 -14.49 -5.09 -5.23
CA VAL A 50 -14.99 -3.76 -5.64
C VAL A 50 -14.23 -3.24 -6.85
N MET A 51 -12.90 -3.44 -6.89
CA MET A 51 -12.10 -2.98 -8.03
C MET A 51 -12.45 -3.76 -9.32
N ASP A 52 -12.83 -5.02 -9.24
CA ASP A 52 -13.26 -5.80 -10.42
C ASP A 52 -14.64 -5.37 -10.92
N GLU A 53 -15.58 -5.11 -10.02
CA GLU A 53 -16.92 -4.63 -10.37
C GLU A 53 -16.91 -3.19 -10.90
N CYS A 54 -16.16 -2.31 -10.25
CA CYS A 54 -16.08 -0.88 -10.56
C CYS A 54 -14.83 -0.56 -11.40
N THR A 55 -14.84 -0.97 -12.67
CA THR A 55 -13.68 -0.85 -13.57
C THR A 55 -13.20 0.59 -13.82
N ASN A 56 -14.10 1.58 -13.71
CA ASN A 56 -13.77 3.01 -13.90
C ASN A 56 -13.39 3.74 -12.60
N PHE A 57 -13.47 3.08 -11.45
CA PHE A 57 -13.12 3.71 -10.17
C PHE A 57 -11.59 3.85 -10.03
N LYS A 58 -11.13 5.06 -9.73
CA LYS A 58 -9.71 5.46 -9.62
C LYS A 58 -9.45 6.09 -8.24
N PRO A 59 -9.39 5.30 -7.16
CA PRO A 59 -9.12 5.79 -5.81
C PRO A 59 -7.71 6.38 -5.66
N LEU A 60 -7.58 7.40 -4.82
CA LEU A 60 -6.31 7.96 -4.36
C LEU A 60 -6.09 7.56 -2.91
N LEU A 61 -4.93 6.98 -2.60
CA LEU A 61 -4.51 6.69 -1.23
C LEU A 61 -3.45 7.69 -0.79
N GLY A 62 -3.79 8.53 0.19
CA GLY A 62 -2.84 9.48 0.77
C GLY A 62 -1.73 8.79 1.57
N HIS A 63 -0.72 9.54 1.99
CA HIS A 63 0.46 9.05 2.73
C HIS A 63 1.17 7.90 1.98
N ALA A 64 1.41 8.07 0.68
CA ALA A 64 2.03 7.08 -0.21
C ALA A 64 1.31 5.73 -0.28
N GLY A 65 0.02 5.68 0.09
CA GLY A 65 -0.74 4.43 0.20
C GLY A 65 -0.41 3.58 1.43
N GLY A 66 0.29 4.15 2.41
CA GLY A 66 0.69 3.46 3.63
C GLY A 66 1.60 2.27 3.36
N TYR A 67 1.32 1.15 4.01
CA TYR A 67 2.12 -0.08 3.85
C TYR A 67 1.73 -0.92 2.63
N THR A 68 0.84 -0.43 1.76
CA THR A 68 0.32 -1.19 0.62
C THR A 68 1.43 -1.71 -0.30
N ALA A 69 2.27 -0.82 -0.83
CA ALA A 69 3.33 -1.19 -1.78
C ALA A 69 4.38 -2.13 -1.14
N PHE A 70 4.68 -1.93 0.13
CA PHE A 70 5.59 -2.78 0.91
C PHE A 70 4.98 -4.17 1.16
N GLY A 71 3.73 -4.22 1.60
CA GLY A 71 3.02 -5.44 1.98
C GLY A 71 2.42 -6.22 0.81
N ILE A 72 2.51 -5.73 -0.42
CA ILE A 72 1.76 -6.27 -1.55
C ILE A 72 2.04 -7.75 -1.83
N ALA A 73 3.31 -8.19 -1.72
CA ALA A 73 3.66 -9.60 -1.92
C ALA A 73 3.08 -10.51 -0.83
N ARG A 74 2.88 -9.99 0.38
CA ARG A 74 2.18 -10.71 1.46
C ARG A 74 0.70 -10.85 1.12
N MET A 75 0.08 -9.82 0.55
CA MET A 75 -1.30 -9.89 0.06
C MET A 75 -1.44 -10.90 -1.09
N ASP A 76 -0.51 -10.91 -2.04
CA ASP A 76 -0.45 -11.92 -3.11
C ASP A 76 -0.34 -13.33 -2.54
N LYS A 77 0.53 -13.54 -1.54
CA LYS A 77 0.65 -14.82 -0.85
C LYS A 77 -0.66 -15.23 -0.18
N THR A 78 -1.31 -14.30 0.53
CA THR A 78 -2.61 -14.54 1.17
C THR A 78 -3.70 -14.87 0.15
N ALA A 79 -3.68 -14.23 -1.02
CA ALA A 79 -4.61 -14.50 -2.11
C ALA A 79 -4.30 -15.82 -2.85
N GLY A 80 -3.18 -16.49 -2.57
CA GLY A 80 -2.76 -17.70 -3.30
C GLY A 80 -2.18 -17.40 -4.68
N ALA A 81 -1.67 -16.19 -4.92
CA ALA A 81 -1.08 -15.77 -6.19
C ALA A 81 0.41 -16.13 -6.34
N LEU A 82 1.01 -16.75 -5.33
CA LEU A 82 2.42 -17.16 -5.32
C LEU A 82 2.54 -18.65 -5.01
N ALA A 83 3.61 -19.30 -5.49
CA ALA A 83 3.87 -20.70 -5.21
C ALA A 83 3.98 -21.00 -3.70
N PRO A 84 3.60 -22.22 -3.24
CA PRO A 84 2.95 -23.28 -4.02
C PRO A 84 1.43 -23.10 -4.18
N ASP A 85 0.88 -21.99 -3.69
CA ASP A 85 -0.56 -21.73 -3.61
C ASP A 85 -1.16 -21.32 -4.97
N ARG A 86 -0.33 -20.85 -5.90
CA ARG A 86 -0.73 -20.64 -7.29
C ARG A 86 -0.58 -21.93 -8.08
N ALA A 87 -1.69 -22.40 -8.63
CA ALA A 87 -1.74 -23.63 -9.40
C ALA A 87 -1.09 -23.48 -10.79
N GLU A 88 -0.79 -24.62 -11.43
CA GLU A 88 -0.17 -24.65 -12.76
C GLU A 88 -1.05 -24.02 -13.85
N ASP A 89 -2.38 -24.05 -13.68
CA ASP A 89 -3.36 -23.39 -14.54
C ASP A 89 -3.48 -21.88 -14.27
N GLY A 90 -2.70 -21.35 -13.32
CA GLY A 90 -2.70 -19.95 -12.91
C GLY A 90 -3.77 -19.59 -11.88
N GLU A 91 -4.62 -20.54 -11.47
CA GLU A 91 -5.64 -20.33 -10.46
C GLU A 91 -5.02 -19.98 -9.10
N MET A 92 -5.57 -18.95 -8.47
CA MET A 92 -5.21 -18.55 -7.12
C MET A 92 -5.89 -19.45 -6.08
N ARG A 93 -5.11 -20.14 -5.22
CA ARG A 93 -5.63 -21.02 -4.17
C ARG A 93 -5.20 -20.54 -2.78
N PRO A 94 -5.95 -19.61 -2.15
CA PRO A 94 -5.60 -19.06 -0.83
C PRO A 94 -5.31 -20.16 0.21
N PRO A 95 -4.18 -20.10 0.93
CA PRO A 95 -3.79 -21.15 1.88
C PRO A 95 -4.72 -21.27 3.09
N PHE A 96 -5.52 -20.24 3.38
CA PHE A 96 -6.51 -20.24 4.46
C PHE A 96 -7.94 -20.55 3.97
N GLY A 97 -8.08 -21.01 2.72
CA GLY A 97 -9.39 -21.18 2.06
C GLY A 97 -10.03 -19.84 1.72
N ARG A 98 -11.22 -19.89 1.08
CA ARG A 98 -11.96 -18.67 0.73
C ARG A 98 -12.74 -18.05 1.90
N GLY A 99 -13.07 -18.84 2.94
CA GLY A 99 -13.60 -18.37 4.23
C GLY A 99 -15.00 -17.72 4.20
N GLU A 100 -15.52 -17.32 5.37
CA GLU A 100 -16.71 -16.46 5.45
C GLU A 100 -16.34 -15.02 5.02
N GLY A 101 -17.06 -14.44 4.05
CA GLY A 101 -16.71 -13.14 3.45
C GLY A 101 -15.73 -13.24 2.28
N GLU A 102 -15.97 -14.22 1.40
CA GLU A 102 -15.10 -14.72 0.35
C GLU A 102 -14.26 -13.67 -0.40
N TYR A 103 -12.97 -13.96 -0.55
CA TYR A 103 -12.10 -13.28 -1.52
C TYR A 103 -12.76 -13.28 -2.90
N ASN A 104 -13.14 -12.10 -3.38
CA ASN A 104 -13.86 -11.89 -4.63
C ASN A 104 -13.01 -11.10 -5.65
N LEU A 105 -11.71 -11.39 -5.71
CA LEU A 105 -10.80 -10.79 -6.68
C LEU A 105 -10.50 -11.73 -7.85
N GLN A 106 -10.40 -11.17 -9.04
CA GLN A 106 -10.14 -11.90 -10.29
C GLN A 106 -8.64 -12.04 -10.61
N ARG A 107 -7.81 -11.18 -10.03
CA ARG A 107 -6.36 -11.11 -10.29
C ARG A 107 -5.56 -11.02 -8.98
N PRO A 108 -4.24 -11.27 -8.99
CA PRO A 108 -3.38 -11.00 -7.85
C PRO A 108 -3.52 -9.55 -7.35
N PRO A 109 -3.53 -9.30 -6.02
CA PRO A 109 -3.58 -7.95 -5.47
C PRO A 109 -2.56 -6.98 -6.06
N SER A 110 -1.34 -7.44 -6.36
CA SER A 110 -0.30 -6.63 -6.99
C SER A 110 -0.67 -6.08 -8.37
N GLU A 111 -1.52 -6.77 -9.13
CA GLU A 111 -2.01 -6.32 -10.44
C GLU A 111 -3.08 -5.21 -10.34
N TYR A 112 -3.46 -4.79 -9.14
CA TYR A 112 -4.34 -3.64 -8.92
C TYR A 112 -3.57 -2.38 -8.52
N LEU A 113 -2.26 -2.43 -8.25
CA LEU A 113 -1.51 -1.24 -7.82
C LEU A 113 -1.61 -0.08 -8.83
N ASP A 114 -1.62 -0.39 -10.13
CA ASP A 114 -1.77 0.59 -11.21
C ASP A 114 -3.20 1.17 -11.34
N ARG A 115 -4.16 0.65 -10.58
CA ARG A 115 -5.55 1.14 -10.53
C ARG A 115 -5.79 2.15 -9.43
N PHE A 116 -4.79 2.41 -8.60
CA PHE A 116 -4.81 3.41 -7.55
C PHE A 116 -3.86 4.55 -7.91
N TYR A 117 -4.17 5.73 -7.39
CA TYR A 117 -3.23 6.83 -7.30
C TYR A 117 -2.73 6.96 -5.86
N TYR A 118 -1.56 7.58 -5.72
CA TYR A 118 -0.86 7.75 -4.45
C TYR A 118 -0.38 9.19 -4.36
N ASP A 119 -0.31 9.75 -3.16
CA ASP A 119 0.45 10.99 -2.97
C ASP A 119 1.95 10.72 -2.72
N CYS A 120 2.75 11.78 -2.75
CA CYS A 120 4.18 11.72 -2.49
C CYS A 120 4.57 11.93 -1.01
N CYS A 121 3.64 11.85 -0.06
CA CYS A 121 3.91 12.16 1.36
C CYS A 121 4.67 11.03 2.07
N THR A 122 5.93 10.80 1.68
CA THR A 122 6.82 9.79 2.26
C THR A 122 7.83 10.34 3.26
N TYR A 123 8.10 11.66 3.21
CA TYR A 123 9.16 12.36 3.99
C TYR A 123 10.60 11.90 3.71
N ASP A 124 10.78 10.96 2.77
CA ASP A 124 12.05 10.30 2.49
C ASP A 124 12.12 9.94 1.00
N GLU A 125 13.30 10.15 0.41
CA GLU A 125 13.54 9.95 -1.02
C GLU A 125 13.52 8.47 -1.40
N ASP A 126 14.19 7.63 -0.62
CA ASP A 126 14.27 6.19 -0.89
C ASP A 126 12.87 5.55 -0.82
N ALA A 127 12.04 5.98 0.13
CA ALA A 127 10.65 5.56 0.24
C ALA A 127 9.81 5.99 -0.97
N LEU A 128 9.97 7.22 -1.48
CA LEU A 128 9.26 7.68 -2.68
C LEU A 128 9.73 6.91 -3.92
N ARG A 129 11.04 6.69 -4.05
CA ARG A 129 11.62 5.91 -5.15
C ARG A 129 11.15 4.46 -5.12
N PHE A 130 11.09 3.84 -3.95
CA PHE A 130 10.49 2.52 -3.76
C PHE A 130 9.04 2.48 -4.23
N LEU A 131 8.21 3.45 -3.81
CA LEU A 131 6.82 3.54 -4.24
C LEU A 131 6.72 3.59 -5.77
N ILE A 132 7.45 4.52 -6.40
CA ILE A 132 7.44 4.71 -7.86
C ILE A 132 7.86 3.42 -8.57
N ASN A 133 8.89 2.72 -8.09
CA ASN A 133 9.29 1.43 -8.66
C ASN A 133 8.20 0.35 -8.55
N LYS A 134 7.30 0.45 -7.57
CA LYS A 134 6.20 -0.50 -7.36
C LYS A 134 4.93 -0.17 -8.15
N VAL A 135 4.62 1.11 -8.32
CA VAL A 135 3.30 1.56 -8.85
C VAL A 135 3.39 2.32 -10.16
N GLY A 136 4.57 2.75 -10.57
CA GLY A 136 4.79 3.65 -11.71
C GLY A 136 4.71 5.12 -11.33
N SER A 137 5.52 5.96 -11.97
CA SER A 137 5.52 7.41 -11.73
C SER A 137 4.22 8.08 -12.16
N ASP A 138 3.50 7.51 -13.12
CA ASP A 138 2.18 7.97 -13.61
C ASP A 138 1.04 7.80 -12.59
N ARG A 139 1.32 7.15 -11.44
CA ARG A 139 0.37 6.91 -10.36
C ARG A 139 0.64 7.72 -9.09
N VAL A 140 1.73 8.48 -9.05
CA VAL A 140 2.11 9.29 -7.89
C VAL A 140 1.84 10.76 -8.16
N MET A 141 1.20 11.47 -7.23
CA MET A 141 0.85 12.88 -7.35
C MET A 141 1.42 13.68 -6.19
N LEU A 142 1.60 14.98 -6.41
CA LEU A 142 1.94 15.91 -5.36
C LEU A 142 0.82 15.93 -4.31
N GLY A 143 1.17 15.56 -3.09
CA GLY A 143 0.35 15.78 -1.90
C GLY A 143 1.18 16.48 -0.85
N THR A 144 0.50 17.25 -0.01
CA THR A 144 1.17 18.09 0.99
C THR A 144 0.76 17.71 2.41
N ASP A 145 -0.36 17.02 2.58
CA ASP A 145 -1.03 16.84 3.88
C ASP A 145 -1.36 18.16 4.61
N TYR A 146 -1.38 19.31 3.90
CA TYR A 146 -1.81 20.58 4.48
C TYR A 146 -3.33 20.60 4.74
N PRO A 147 -3.83 21.13 5.87
CA PRO A 147 -3.13 21.84 6.95
C PRO A 147 -2.77 20.95 8.16
N ALA A 148 -2.60 19.64 7.99
CA ALA A 148 -2.27 18.76 9.09
C ALA A 148 -0.89 19.10 9.68
N PRO A 149 -0.65 18.82 10.98
CA PRO A 149 0.62 19.16 11.62
C PRO A 149 1.87 18.48 11.03
N MET A 150 1.70 17.40 10.26
CA MET A 150 2.78 16.64 9.63
C MET A 150 2.91 16.97 8.13
N TYR A 151 2.40 18.11 7.67
CA TYR A 151 2.50 18.48 6.26
C TYR A 151 3.95 18.50 5.75
N LEU A 152 4.10 18.25 4.45
CA LEU A 152 5.37 18.38 3.75
C LEU A 152 5.62 19.87 3.46
N ASP A 153 6.66 20.43 4.07
CA ASP A 153 7.07 21.81 3.83
C ASP A 153 7.77 21.96 2.47
N ASP A 154 7.48 23.06 1.77
CA ASP A 154 7.93 23.35 0.40
C ASP A 154 8.01 22.11 -0.53
N PRO A 155 6.86 21.44 -0.77
CA PRO A 155 6.82 20.11 -1.38
C PRO A 155 7.27 20.13 -2.84
N VAL A 156 7.18 21.29 -3.51
CA VAL A 156 7.63 21.47 -4.89
C VAL A 156 9.15 21.43 -4.95
N ASN A 157 9.84 22.18 -4.09
CA ASN A 157 11.30 22.18 -4.05
C ASN A 157 11.85 20.87 -3.52
N TRP A 158 11.15 20.22 -2.59
CA TRP A 158 11.49 18.85 -2.16
C TRP A 158 11.54 17.90 -3.37
N ILE A 159 10.46 17.79 -4.16
CA ILE A 159 10.42 16.93 -5.36
C ILE A 159 11.48 17.32 -6.39
N ASN A 160 11.66 18.63 -6.65
CA ASN A 160 12.66 19.08 -7.61
C ASN A 160 14.10 18.77 -7.19
N GLY A 161 14.36 18.73 -5.88
CA GLY A 161 15.67 18.45 -5.29
C GLY A 161 16.03 16.95 -5.21
N LEU A 162 15.11 16.04 -5.54
CA LEU A 162 15.39 14.60 -5.49
C LEU A 162 16.23 14.16 -6.69
N ASP A 163 17.37 13.53 -6.44
CA ASP A 163 18.32 13.08 -7.46
C ASP A 163 17.90 11.75 -8.10
N SER A 164 17.12 10.94 -7.38
CA SER A 164 16.59 9.66 -7.86
C SER A 164 15.48 9.81 -8.89
N LEU A 165 14.92 11.01 -9.05
CA LEU A 165 13.83 11.30 -9.99
C LEU A 165 14.37 11.96 -11.26
N THR A 166 13.94 11.46 -12.41
CA THR A 166 14.12 12.15 -13.69
C THR A 166 13.22 13.39 -13.79
N ASP A 167 13.55 14.32 -14.68
CA ASP A 167 12.73 15.52 -14.94
C ASP A 167 11.30 15.16 -15.38
N ALA A 168 11.14 14.07 -16.15
CA ALA A 168 9.83 13.59 -16.58
C ALA A 168 8.99 13.09 -15.40
N GLU A 169 9.59 12.33 -14.47
CA GLU A 169 8.91 11.87 -13.25
C GLU A 169 8.54 13.06 -12.35
N LYS A 170 9.45 14.03 -12.17
CA LYS A 170 9.18 15.27 -11.42
C LYS A 170 7.96 15.99 -11.98
N GLN A 171 7.89 16.20 -13.30
CA GLN A 171 6.76 16.87 -13.95
C GLN A 171 5.44 16.10 -13.80
N GLN A 172 5.47 14.77 -13.95
CA GLN A 172 4.30 13.91 -13.74
C GLN A 172 3.75 14.06 -12.33
N ILE A 173 4.61 13.95 -11.31
CA ILE A 173 4.22 14.03 -9.90
C ILE A 173 3.70 15.43 -9.56
N LEU A 174 4.41 16.48 -9.97
CA LEU A 174 4.07 17.87 -9.62
C LEU A 174 2.74 18.33 -10.21
N SER A 175 2.36 17.86 -11.41
CA SER A 175 1.15 18.36 -12.07
C SER A 175 0.51 17.39 -13.07
N GLY A 176 1.30 16.69 -13.90
CA GLY A 176 0.78 15.95 -15.05
C GLY A 176 -0.25 14.87 -14.69
N ASN A 177 0.01 14.13 -13.60
CA ASN A 177 -0.89 13.08 -13.14
C ASN A 177 -2.19 13.65 -12.56
N ALA A 178 -2.10 14.76 -11.82
CA ALA A 178 -3.27 15.45 -11.28
C ALA A 178 -4.15 16.04 -12.40
N SER A 179 -3.55 16.68 -13.41
CA SER A 179 -4.27 17.17 -14.59
C SER A 179 -4.99 16.03 -15.31
N THR A 180 -4.33 14.88 -15.47
CA THR A 180 -4.91 13.70 -16.12
C THR A 180 -6.08 13.12 -15.33
N LEU A 181 -5.93 12.98 -14.01
CA LEU A 181 -6.96 12.38 -13.16
C LEU A 181 -8.17 13.31 -12.97
N LEU A 182 -7.94 14.60 -12.77
CA LEU A 182 -8.96 15.58 -12.42
C LEU A 182 -9.53 16.34 -13.63
N GLY A 183 -8.93 16.20 -14.82
CA GLY A 183 -9.37 16.88 -16.04
C GLY A 183 -9.14 18.40 -16.01
N LEU A 184 -7.98 18.82 -15.49
CA LEU A 184 -7.56 20.23 -15.37
C LEU A 184 -6.74 20.71 -16.56
#